data_AF-A0A2V9AN09-F1
#
_entry.id   AF-A0A2V9AN09-F1
#
_cell.length_a   1.000
_cell.length_b   1.000
_cell.length_c   1.000
_cell.angle_alpha   90.00
_cell.angle_beta   90.00
_cell.angle_gamma   90.00
#
_symmetry.space_group_name_H-M   'P 1'
#
loop_
_entity.id
_entity.type
_entity.pdbx_description
1 polymer ?
#
loop_
_entity_poly.entity_id
_entity_poly.type
_entity_poly.pdbx_seq_one_letter_code
_entity_poly.pdbx_strand_id
1 'polypeptide(L)'
;MRAPALSRDQRAAAFLNRILALTGATKIDGAYVLNVGKVQFQLRDRFIRRVQNPKDPKSPYEETCFYLVHNGMPKVEEIATALLHLSTNPALFDKWALQNGVAFKADGKVFDRCPLMGLR
;
A
#
# COMPACT_ATOMS: atom_id res chain seq x y z
N MET A 1 -3.23 -30.90 24.55
CA MET A 1 -3.54 -31.04 23.10
C MET A 1 -2.72 -30.02 22.33
N ARG A 2 -1.89 -30.45 21.38
CA ARG A 2 -1.07 -29.53 20.56
C ARG A 2 -1.99 -28.98 19.46
N ALA A 3 -2.18 -27.65 19.41
CA ALA A 3 -2.96 -27.03 18.34
C ALA A 3 -2.41 -27.47 16.98
N PRO A 4 -3.26 -27.79 15.99
CA PRO A 4 -2.80 -28.18 14.66
C PRO A 4 -1.91 -27.07 14.10
N ALA A 5 -0.77 -27.45 13.52
CA ALA A 5 0.11 -26.51 12.86
C ALA A 5 -0.65 -25.84 11.71
N LEU A 6 -0.87 -24.53 11.84
CA LEU A 6 -1.55 -23.74 10.81
C LEU A 6 -0.77 -23.82 9.50
N SER A 7 -1.48 -23.97 8.37
CA SER A 7 -0.89 -23.89 7.05
C SER A 7 -0.23 -22.53 6.83
N ARG A 8 0.68 -22.44 5.83
CA ARG A 8 1.33 -21.17 5.47
C ARG A 8 0.30 -20.07 5.18
N ASP A 9 -0.77 -20.41 4.46
CA ASP A 9 -1.82 -19.46 4.11
C ASP A 9 -2.67 -19.04 5.31
N GLN A 10 -2.95 -19.97 6.23
CA GLN A 10 -3.65 -19.64 7.47
C GLN A 10 -2.84 -18.70 8.37
N ARG A 11 -1.52 -18.89 8.43
CA ARG A 11 -0.63 -17.98 9.17
C ARG A 11 -0.58 -16.60 8.54
N ALA A 12 -0.47 -16.52 7.21
CA ALA A 12 -0.47 -15.27 6.48
C ALA A 12 -1.80 -14.50 6.67
N ALA A 13 -2.94 -15.20 6.60
CA ALA A 13 -4.26 -14.60 6.84
C ALA A 13 -4.42 -14.11 8.27
N ALA A 14 -3.98 -14.89 9.27
CA ALA A 14 -3.99 -14.47 10.67
C ALA A 14 -3.11 -13.24 10.92
N PHE A 15 -1.94 -13.18 10.28
CA PHE A 15 -1.05 -12.03 10.33
C PHE A 15 -1.72 -10.78 9.73
N LEU A 16 -2.30 -10.88 8.53
CA LEU A 16 -3.04 -9.79 7.92
C LEU A 16 -4.16 -9.29 8.84
N ASN A 17 -4.99 -10.18 9.40
CA ASN A 17 -6.08 -9.79 10.29
C ASN A 17 -5.57 -9.00 11.51
N ARG A 18 -4.43 -9.39 12.08
CA ARG A 18 -3.80 -8.65 13.18
C ARG A 18 -3.36 -7.26 12.74
N ILE A 19 -2.80 -7.13 11.54
CA ILE A 19 -2.40 -5.83 11.01
C ILE A 19 -3.63 -4.96 10.70
N LEU A 20 -4.71 -5.51 10.15
CA LEU A 20 -5.94 -4.75 9.92
C LEU A 20 -6.49 -4.18 11.24
N ALA A 21 -6.55 -5.01 12.29
CA ALA A 21 -6.97 -4.57 13.62
C ALA A 21 -6.04 -3.50 14.22
N LEU A 22 -4.72 -3.64 14.02
CA LEU A 22 -3.73 -2.69 14.55
C LEU A 22 -3.74 -1.34 13.82
N THR A 23 -3.93 -1.35 12.52
CA THR A 23 -3.80 -0.17 11.66
C THR A 23 -5.14 0.52 11.39
N GLY A 24 -6.26 -0.13 11.71
CA GLY A 24 -7.60 0.33 11.32
C GLY A 24 -7.87 0.21 9.83
N ALA A 25 -7.01 -0.51 9.08
CA ALA A 25 -7.22 -0.74 7.67
C ALA A 25 -8.43 -1.67 7.44
N THR A 26 -9.19 -1.40 6.38
CA THR A 26 -10.41 -2.16 6.05
C THR A 26 -10.34 -2.70 4.64
N LYS A 27 -11.02 -3.81 4.37
CA LYS A 27 -11.11 -4.37 3.02
C LYS A 27 -12.38 -3.85 2.34
N ILE A 28 -12.21 -3.11 1.24
CA ILE A 28 -13.30 -2.51 0.44
C ILE A 28 -13.03 -2.83 -1.02
N ASP A 29 -13.99 -3.44 -1.72
CA ASP A 29 -13.92 -3.75 -3.17
C ASP A 29 -12.60 -4.41 -3.64
N GLY A 30 -12.09 -5.34 -2.84
CA GLY A 30 -10.86 -6.08 -3.14
C GLY A 30 -9.56 -5.30 -2.86
N ALA A 31 -9.64 -4.07 -2.36
CA ALA A 31 -8.50 -3.29 -1.88
C ALA A 31 -8.48 -3.22 -0.35
N TYR A 32 -7.30 -3.10 0.23
CA TYR A 32 -7.12 -2.76 1.64
C TYR A 32 -6.90 -1.26 1.76
N VAL A 33 -7.81 -0.59 2.46
CA VAL A 33 -7.87 0.85 2.61
C VAL A 33 -7.35 1.24 3.99
N LEU A 34 -6.28 2.02 4.01
CA LEU A 34 -5.66 2.57 5.22
C LEU A 34 -5.77 4.09 5.18
N ASN A 35 -6.39 4.69 6.19
CA ASN A 35 -6.47 6.15 6.32
C ASN A 35 -5.45 6.62 7.35
N VAL A 36 -4.55 7.51 6.96
CA VAL A 36 -3.57 8.14 7.86
C VAL A 36 -3.67 9.66 7.70
N GLY A 37 -4.30 10.32 8.68
CA GLY A 37 -4.56 11.75 8.62
C GLY A 37 -5.43 12.13 7.43
N LYS A 38 -4.91 12.98 6.53
CA LYS A 38 -5.60 13.43 5.30
C LYS A 38 -5.31 12.54 4.07
N VAL A 39 -4.53 11.48 4.26
CA VAL A 39 -4.10 10.59 3.18
C VAL A 39 -4.79 9.25 3.32
N GLN A 40 -5.24 8.71 2.20
CA GLN A 40 -5.74 7.34 2.11
C GLN A 40 -4.81 6.53 1.20
N PHE A 41 -4.37 5.38 1.69
CA PHE A 41 -3.67 4.37 0.92
C PHE A 41 -4.63 3.24 0.56
N GLN A 42 -4.58 2.80 -0.69
CA GLN A 42 -5.31 1.64 -1.17
C GLN A 42 -4.29 0.62 -1.68
N LEU A 43 -4.23 -0.53 -1.02
CA LEU A 43 -3.32 -1.62 -1.36
C LEU A 43 -4.11 -2.72 -2.06
N ARG A 44 -3.69 -3.06 -3.28
CA ARG A 44 -4.16 -4.24 -4.00
C ARG A 44 -3.04 -5.26 -4.10
N ASP A 45 -3.37 -6.41 -4.67
CA ASP A 45 -2.45 -7.52 -4.91
C ASP A 45 -1.17 -7.11 -5.67
N ARG A 46 -1.25 -6.11 -6.54
CA ARG A 46 -0.13 -5.68 -7.39
C ARG A 46 0.35 -4.27 -7.16
N PHE A 47 -0.45 -3.37 -6.59
CA PHE A 47 -0.07 -1.96 -6.52
C PHE A 47 -0.58 -1.28 -5.25
N ILE A 48 0.11 -0.21 -4.88
CA ILE A 48 -0.28 0.72 -3.82
C ILE A 48 -0.67 2.03 -4.47
N ARG A 49 -1.86 2.54 -4.13
CA ARG A 49 -2.37 3.85 -4.56
C ARG A 49 -2.44 4.80 -3.38
N ARG A 50 -2.04 6.06 -3.57
CA ARG A 50 -2.27 7.15 -2.61
C ARG A 50 -3.34 8.11 -3.12
N VAL A 51 -4.31 8.41 -2.27
CA VAL A 51 -5.37 9.41 -2.46
C VAL A 51 -5.20 10.48 -1.40
N GLN A 52 -4.92 11.72 -1.81
CA GLN A 52 -4.89 12.86 -0.90
C GLN A 52 -6.29 13.46 -0.78
N ASN A 53 -6.69 13.87 0.42
CA ASN A 53 -7.98 14.49 0.71
C ASN A 53 -9.18 13.72 0.10
N PRO A 54 -9.41 12.46 0.48
CA PRO A 54 -10.47 11.62 -0.13
C PRO A 54 -11.90 12.19 0.00
N LYS A 55 -12.09 13.21 0.84
CA LYS A 55 -13.38 13.91 1.06
C LYS A 55 -13.53 15.18 0.20
N ASP A 56 -12.50 15.60 -0.52
CA ASP A 56 -12.53 16.80 -1.36
C ASP A 56 -12.76 16.41 -2.84
N PRO A 57 -13.95 16.69 -3.40
CA PRO A 57 -14.26 16.39 -4.80
C PRO A 57 -13.43 17.20 -5.81
N LYS A 58 -12.66 18.21 -5.38
CA LYS A 58 -11.80 19.04 -6.23
C LYS A 58 -10.30 18.73 -6.08
N SER A 59 -9.90 17.87 -5.14
CA SER A 59 -8.49 17.50 -4.98
C SER A 59 -8.07 16.58 -6.15
N PRO A 60 -6.90 16.80 -6.80
CA PRO A 60 -6.44 15.95 -7.89
C PRO A 60 -6.29 14.51 -7.37
N TYR A 61 -7.22 13.66 -7.78
CA TYR A 61 -7.63 12.47 -7.03
C TYR A 61 -6.62 11.32 -6.91
N GLU A 62 -5.50 11.32 -7.65
CA GLU A 62 -4.74 10.08 -7.89
C GLU A 62 -3.28 10.37 -8.22
N GLU A 63 -2.44 10.53 -7.21
CA GLU A 63 -1.10 11.04 -7.46
C GLU A 63 -0.01 9.99 -7.62
N THR A 64 -0.22 8.71 -7.28
CA THR A 64 0.86 7.72 -7.47
C THR A 64 0.33 6.29 -7.30
N CYS A 65 0.61 5.43 -8.29
CA CYS A 65 0.58 3.98 -8.17
C CYS A 65 1.97 3.40 -8.46
N PHE A 66 2.42 2.44 -7.67
CA PHE A 66 3.60 1.63 -7.99
C PHE A 66 3.40 0.20 -7.50
N TYR A 67 4.19 -0.72 -8.05
CA TYR A 67 4.07 -2.14 -7.75
C TYR A 67 4.59 -2.48 -6.35
N LEU A 68 3.89 -3.38 -5.66
CA LEU A 68 4.46 -4.04 -4.49
C LEU A 68 5.61 -4.94 -4.95
N VAL A 69 6.82 -4.68 -4.46
CA VAL A 69 7.98 -5.51 -4.77
C VAL A 69 7.76 -6.90 -4.19
N HIS A 70 7.74 -7.91 -5.05
CA HIS A 70 7.58 -9.28 -4.63
C HIS A 70 8.90 -9.80 -4.04
N ASN A 71 8.89 -10.14 -2.74
CA ASN A 71 10.09 -10.53 -2.01
C ASN A 71 10.10 -12.04 -1.67
N GLY A 72 9.33 -12.86 -2.40
CA GLY A 72 9.18 -14.30 -2.14
C GLY A 72 8.27 -14.64 -0.95
N MET A 73 7.66 -13.63 -0.34
CA MET A 73 6.64 -13.78 0.71
C MET A 73 5.27 -14.09 0.08
N PRO A 74 4.33 -14.72 0.82
CA PRO A 74 2.94 -14.77 0.41
C PRO A 74 2.41 -13.34 0.20
N LYS A 75 1.66 -13.12 -0.88
CA LYS A 75 1.09 -11.80 -1.23
C LYS A 75 0.34 -11.13 -0.07
N VAL A 76 -0.32 -11.94 0.76
CA VAL A 76 -1.06 -11.48 1.94
C VAL A 76 -0.12 -10.87 2.99
N GLU A 77 1.07 -11.45 3.19
CA GLU A 77 2.08 -10.91 4.10
C GLU A 77 2.73 -9.65 3.54
N GLU A 78 2.88 -9.55 2.21
CA GLU A 78 3.38 -8.34 1.55
C GLU A 78 2.42 -7.16 1.77
N ILE A 79 1.12 -7.38 1.58
CA ILE A 79 0.08 -6.39 1.87
C ILE A 79 0.11 -6.01 3.35
N ALA A 80 0.14 -6.99 4.25
CA ALA A 80 0.15 -6.74 5.69
C ALA A 80 1.40 -5.93 6.10
N THR A 81 2.57 -6.28 5.59
CA THR A 81 3.82 -5.55 5.86
C THR A 81 3.74 -4.12 5.35
N ALA A 82 3.22 -3.91 4.15
CA ALA A 82 3.07 -2.58 3.58
C ALA A 82 2.06 -1.72 4.36
N LEU A 83 0.93 -2.28 4.80
CA LEU A 83 -0.03 -1.59 5.68
C LEU A 83 0.64 -1.14 6.99
N LEU A 84 1.41 -2.01 7.62
CA LEU A 84 2.10 -1.71 8.88
C LEU A 84 3.15 -0.61 8.73
N HIS A 85 3.93 -0.65 7.66
CA HIS A 85 4.93 0.37 7.37
C HIS A 85 4.27 1.72 7.06
N LEU A 86 3.21 1.75 6.25
CA LEU A 86 2.49 2.97 5.90
C LEU A 86 1.73 3.57 7.09
N SER A 87 1.21 2.75 8.00
CA SER A 87 0.54 3.26 9.21
C SER A 87 1.53 3.92 10.17
N THR A 88 2.77 3.41 10.21
CA THR A 88 3.83 3.91 11.10
C THR A 88 4.54 5.12 10.50
N ASN A 89 4.81 5.08 9.19
CA ASN A 89 5.50 6.15 8.48
C ASN A 89 4.93 6.32 7.05
N PRO A 90 3.92 7.19 6.88
CA PRO A 90 3.30 7.46 5.59
C PRO A 90 4.29 7.96 4.51
N ALA A 91 5.38 8.64 4.91
CA ALA A 91 6.38 9.16 3.98
C ALA A 91 7.24 8.05 3.33
N LEU A 92 7.14 6.79 3.80
CA LEU A 92 7.73 5.64 3.10
C LEU A 92 7.15 5.48 1.70
N PHE A 93 5.90 5.90 1.49
CA PHE A 93 5.26 5.83 0.18
C PHE A 93 6.07 6.55 -0.89
N ASP A 94 6.53 7.78 -0.63
CA ASP A 94 7.31 8.56 -1.60
C ASP A 94 8.67 7.88 -1.90
N LYS A 95 9.30 7.30 -0.88
CA LYS A 95 10.56 6.55 -1.06
C LYS A 95 10.36 5.31 -1.93
N TRP A 96 9.30 4.55 -1.69
CA TRP A 96 8.98 3.37 -2.49
C TRP A 96 8.59 3.73 -3.93
N ALA A 97 7.88 4.84 -4.12
CA ALA A 97 7.55 5.36 -5.44
C ALA A 97 8.81 5.68 -6.26
N LEU A 98 9.81 6.29 -5.62
CA LEU A 98 11.11 6.60 -6.25
C LEU A 98 11.92 5.34 -6.59
N GLN A 99 11.96 4.37 -5.68
CA GLN A 99 12.73 3.13 -5.86
C GLN A 99 12.16 2.22 -6.96
N ASN A 100 10.84 2.18 -7.12
CA ASN A 100 10.20 1.39 -8.17
C ASN A 100 10.31 2.02 -9.57
N GLY A 101 10.95 3.19 -9.69
CA GLY A 101 11.38 3.79 -10.96
C GLY A 101 10.27 4.35 -11.86
N VAL A 102 9.02 3.90 -11.68
CA VAL A 102 7.87 4.35 -12.48
C VAL A 102 6.62 4.44 -11.60
N ALA A 103 6.33 5.64 -11.12
CA ALA A 103 4.97 5.97 -10.71
C ALA A 103 4.10 6.06 -11.96
N PHE A 104 2.93 5.43 -11.94
CA PHE A 104 1.89 5.65 -12.96
C PHE A 104 0.62 6.19 -12.29
N LYS A 105 -0.07 7.07 -13.01
CA LYS A 105 -1.42 7.53 -12.72
C LYS A 105 -2.36 6.32 -12.79
N ALA A 106 -3.43 6.35 -12.00
CA ALA A 106 -4.40 5.25 -12.00
C ALA A 106 -5.19 5.14 -13.31
N ASP A 107 -5.10 6.14 -14.22
CA ASP A 107 -5.55 6.07 -15.61
C ASP A 107 -4.59 5.31 -16.55
N GLY A 108 -3.55 4.69 -16.00
CA GLY A 108 -2.54 3.91 -16.74
C GLY A 108 -1.45 4.75 -17.39
N LYS A 109 -1.49 6.09 -17.27
CA LYS A 109 -0.42 6.94 -17.78
C LYS A 109 0.74 6.96 -16.82
N VAL A 110 1.95 6.78 -17.31
CA VAL A 110 3.16 7.02 -16.52
C VAL A 110 3.15 8.49 -16.07
N PHE A 111 3.52 8.78 -14.83
CA PHE A 111 3.84 10.16 -14.46
C PHE A 111 4.99 10.58 -15.36
N ASP A 112 4.77 11.56 -16.26
CA ASP A 112 5.86 12.17 -17.02
C ASP A 112 6.98 12.43 -16.04
N ARG A 113 8.12 11.77 -16.29
CA ARG A 113 9.23 11.65 -15.34
C ARG A 113 9.42 13.01 -14.67
N CYS A 114 9.06 13.11 -13.40
CA CYS A 114 9.40 14.30 -12.64
C CYS A 114 10.94 14.33 -12.67
N PRO A 115 11.58 15.36 -13.24
CA PRO A 115 13.01 15.46 -13.17
C PRO A 115 13.33 15.79 -11.71
N LEU A 116 13.48 14.77 -10.87
CA LEU A 116 14.25 14.88 -9.63
C LEU A 116 15.75 14.92 -9.95
N MET A 117 16.11 15.67 -10.99
CA MET A 117 17.46 16.10 -11.29
C MET A 117 17.58 17.51 -10.71
N GLY A 118 17.93 17.58 -9.43
CA GLY A 118 18.10 18.88 -8.75
C GLY A 118 18.52 18.82 -7.28
N LEU A 119 18.75 17.65 -6.69
CA LEU A 119 19.43 17.53 -5.39
C LEU A 119 20.82 16.92 -5.59
N ARG A 120 21.70 17.71 -6.22
CA ARG A 120 23.13 17.79 -5.96
C ARG A 120 23.67 19.11 -6.48
#